data_AF-A0A2V6BM05-F1
#
_entry.id   AF-A0A2V6BM05-F1
#
_cell.length_a   1.000
_cell.length_b   1.000
_cell.length_c   1.000
_cell.angle_alpha   90.00
_cell.angle_beta   90.00
_cell.angle_gamma   90.00
#
_symmetry.space_group_name_H-M   'P 1'
#
loop_
_entity.id
_entity.type
_entity.pdbx_description
1 polymer ?
#
loop_
_entity_poly.entity_id
_entity_poly.type
_entity_poly.pdbx_seq_one_letter_code
_entity_poly.pdbx_strand_id
1 'polypeptide(L)'
;NVIIPDTLSVLCHFANGAEGVLEFSGIHAHATGDRLEVYGSVGTLVYDFTADVIKAGRVGDRALHEVEVPKELAREWTVEKDFLDAVKAGDDERPYPTFEDGLRYMRVVQAVADSRARNEWIMITP
;
A
#
# COMPACT_ATOMS: atom_id res chain seq x y z
N ASN A 1 -0.44 26.10 10.28
CA ASN A 1 -1.43 25.26 10.98
C ASN A 1 -1.46 23.92 10.28
N VAL A 2 -1.19 22.80 10.97
CA VAL A 2 -1.23 21.46 10.36
C VAL A 2 -2.64 20.92 10.54
N ILE A 3 -3.27 20.45 9.46
CA ILE A 3 -4.61 19.85 9.53
C ILE A 3 -4.47 18.35 9.27
N ILE A 4 -4.87 17.55 10.24
CA ILE A 4 -4.94 16.09 10.14
C ILE A 4 -6.42 15.73 9.92
N PRO A 5 -6.80 15.16 8.77
CA PRO A 5 -8.18 14.80 8.51
C PRO A 5 -8.57 13.52 9.26
N ASP A 6 -9.79 13.47 9.79
CA ASP A 6 -10.34 12.24 10.40
C ASP A 6 -10.62 11.14 9.36
N THR A 7 -10.91 11.56 8.12
CA THR A 7 -11.13 10.70 6.96
C THR A 7 -10.58 11.35 5.69
N LEU A 8 -10.04 10.54 4.79
CA LEU A 8 -9.38 10.96 3.56
C LEU A 8 -9.61 9.92 2.46
N SER A 9 -10.14 10.37 1.32
CA SER A 9 -10.19 9.60 0.08
C SER A 9 -9.27 10.23 -0.95
N VAL A 10 -8.45 9.41 -1.60
CA VAL A 10 -7.46 9.82 -2.60
C VAL A 10 -7.75 9.08 -3.90
N LEU A 11 -7.88 9.83 -5.00
CA LEU A 11 -7.90 9.29 -6.36
C LEU A 11 -6.49 9.43 -6.95
N CYS A 12 -5.99 8.39 -7.60
CA CYS A 12 -4.67 8.42 -8.21
C CYS A 12 -4.59 7.68 -9.55
N HIS A 13 -3.60 8.07 -10.35
CA HIS A 13 -3.20 7.36 -11.56
C HIS A 13 -1.78 6.83 -11.36
N PHE A 14 -1.58 5.55 -11.66
CA PHE A 14 -0.27 4.91 -11.63
C PHE A 14 0.43 5.05 -12.99
N ALA A 15 1.76 5.02 -12.99
CA ALA A 15 2.56 5.14 -14.21
C ALA A 15 2.28 4.05 -15.26
N ASN A 16 1.78 2.90 -14.83
CA ASN A 16 1.38 1.79 -15.72
C ASN A 16 -0.05 1.95 -16.29
N GLY A 17 -0.72 3.08 -16.03
CA GLY A 17 -2.08 3.36 -16.49
C GLY A 17 -3.19 2.81 -15.59
N ALA A 18 -2.87 2.14 -14.49
CA ALA A 18 -3.88 1.77 -13.50
C ALA A 18 -4.42 3.01 -12.79
N GLU A 19 -5.66 2.91 -12.32
CA GLU A 19 -6.30 3.93 -11.49
C GLU A 19 -6.48 3.36 -10.08
N GLY A 20 -6.43 4.22 -9.08
CA GLY A 20 -6.54 3.83 -7.68
C GLY A 20 -7.46 4.73 -6.88
N VAL A 21 -8.11 4.11 -5.89
CA VAL A 21 -8.81 4.78 -4.80
C VAL A 21 -8.16 4.31 -3.50
N LEU A 22 -7.70 5.24 -2.69
CA LEU A 22 -7.17 4.97 -1.36
C LEU A 22 -8.06 5.64 -0.34
N GLU A 23 -8.51 4.90 0.67
CA GLU A 23 -9.39 5.40 1.71
C GLU A 23 -8.76 5.19 3.08
N PHE A 24 -8.67 6.26 3.85
CA PHE A 24 -8.11 6.27 5.20
C PHE A 24 -9.13 6.89 6.15
N SER A 25 -9.37 6.26 7.29
CA SER A 25 -10.30 6.80 8.28
C SER A 25 -9.97 6.34 9.68
N GLY A 26 -9.89 7.28 10.62
CA GLY A 26 -9.75 7.02 12.05
C GLY A 26 -11.10 6.92 12.79
N ILE A 27 -12.22 7.16 12.09
CA ILE A 27 -13.55 7.34 12.71
C ILE A 27 -14.62 6.41 12.16
N HIS A 28 -14.29 5.47 11.27
CA HIS A 28 -15.26 4.49 10.77
C HIS A 28 -15.71 3.55 11.88
N ALA A 29 -16.94 3.75 12.37
CA ALA A 29 -17.57 2.82 13.30
C ALA A 29 -17.76 1.46 12.63
N HIS A 30 -17.37 0.39 13.32
CA HIS A 30 -17.44 -0.99 12.83
C HIS A 30 -16.66 -1.24 11.53
N ALA A 31 -15.56 -0.51 11.30
CA ALA A 31 -14.66 -0.81 10.19
C ALA A 31 -14.26 -2.30 10.22
N THR A 32 -14.33 -2.96 9.06
CA THR A 32 -14.08 -4.39 8.92
C THR A 32 -12.61 -4.77 8.84
N GLY A 33 -11.71 -3.78 8.94
CA GLY A 33 -10.26 -3.94 8.82
C GLY A 33 -9.68 -3.27 7.57
N ASP A 34 -8.37 -3.40 7.42
CA ASP A 34 -7.65 -2.93 6.24
C ASP A 34 -7.75 -3.95 5.11
N ARG A 35 -7.88 -3.46 3.87
CA ARG A 35 -7.98 -4.31 2.67
C ARG A 35 -7.28 -3.68 1.47
N LEU A 36 -6.65 -4.54 0.66
CA LEU A 36 -6.17 -4.19 -0.68
C LEU A 36 -7.00 -4.95 -1.72
N GLU A 37 -7.39 -4.26 -2.77
CA GLU A 37 -8.14 -4.83 -3.89
C GLU A 37 -7.46 -4.46 -5.20
N VAL A 38 -7.20 -5.48 -6.04
CA VAL A 38 -6.58 -5.31 -7.35
C VAL A 38 -7.50 -5.93 -8.39
N TYR A 39 -8.00 -5.09 -9.29
CA TYR A 39 -8.88 -5.47 -10.38
C TYR A 39 -8.11 -5.41 -11.70
N GLY A 40 -7.94 -6.57 -12.33
CA GLY A 40 -7.27 -6.72 -13.61
C GLY A 40 -8.21 -7.18 -14.72
N SER A 41 -7.72 -7.16 -15.96
CA SER A 41 -8.48 -7.59 -17.13
C SER A 41 -8.85 -9.08 -17.14
N VAL A 42 -8.15 -9.92 -16.36
CA VAL A 42 -8.32 -11.38 -16.32
C VAL A 42 -8.80 -11.90 -14.97
N GLY A 43 -8.96 -11.04 -13.97
CA GLY A 43 -9.33 -11.47 -12.63
C GLY A 43 -9.16 -10.39 -11.57
N THR A 44 -9.46 -10.78 -10.34
CA THR A 44 -9.42 -9.93 -9.14
C THR A 44 -8.58 -10.62 -8.07
N LEU A 45 -7.83 -9.82 -7.30
CA LEU A 45 -7.17 -10.22 -6.07
C LEU A 45 -7.62 -9.32 -4.93
N VAL A 46 -7.90 -9.91 -3.79
CA VAL A 46 -8.30 -9.24 -2.56
C VAL A 46 -7.41 -9.74 -1.44
N TYR A 47 -6.79 -8.82 -0.72
CA TYR A 47 -6.06 -9.15 0.51
C TYR A 47 -6.74 -8.46 1.69
N ASP A 48 -7.22 -9.26 2.63
CA ASP A 48 -7.70 -8.81 3.94
C ASP A 48 -6.52 -8.88 4.91
N PHE A 49 -5.98 -7.70 5.29
CA PHE A 49 -4.83 -7.63 6.18
C PHE A 49 -5.16 -8.03 7.62
N THR A 50 -6.44 -7.95 8.01
CA THR A 50 -6.88 -8.27 9.37
C THR A 50 -7.02 -9.78 9.56
N ALA A 51 -7.61 -10.45 8.58
CA ALA A 51 -7.71 -11.91 8.57
C ALA A 51 -6.43 -12.60 8.11
N ASP A 52 -5.50 -11.85 7.50
CA ASP A 52 -4.33 -12.35 6.79
C ASP A 52 -4.69 -13.38 5.70
N VAL A 53 -5.71 -13.06 4.90
CA VAL A 53 -6.28 -13.95 3.88
C VAL A 53 -6.27 -13.28 2.51
N ILE A 54 -5.67 -13.95 1.53
CA ILE A 54 -5.74 -13.56 0.12
C ILE A 54 -6.82 -14.37 -0.57
N LYS A 55 -7.72 -13.70 -1.30
CA LYS A 55 -8.71 -14.32 -2.18
C LYS A 55 -8.51 -13.85 -3.61
N ALA A 56 -8.72 -14.73 -4.58
CA ALA A 56 -8.65 -14.38 -5.99
C ALA A 56 -9.74 -15.10 -6.80
N GLY A 57 -10.03 -14.56 -7.98
CA GLY A 57 -10.93 -15.17 -8.95
C GLY A 57 -10.65 -14.64 -10.34
N ARG A 58 -10.83 -15.48 -11.36
CA ARG A 58 -10.71 -15.12 -12.77
C ARG A 58 -12.05 -14.71 -13.35
N VAL A 59 -12.01 -14.03 -14.49
CA VAL A 59 -13.22 -13.76 -15.28
C VAL A 59 -13.91 -15.09 -15.62
N GLY A 60 -15.17 -15.23 -15.23
CA GLY A 60 -15.97 -16.45 -15.42
C GLY A 60 -16.10 -17.34 -14.18
N ASP A 61 -15.29 -17.12 -13.14
CA ASP A 61 -15.47 -17.81 -11.86
C ASP A 61 -16.76 -17.35 -11.17
N ARG A 62 -17.37 -18.24 -10.38
CA ARG A 62 -18.62 -17.95 -9.65
C ARG A 62 -18.41 -17.13 -8.38
N ALA A 63 -17.21 -17.14 -7.83
CA ALA A 63 -16.85 -16.45 -6.59
C ALA A 63 -15.32 -16.25 -6.51
N LEU A 64 -14.87 -15.41 -5.57
CA LEU A 64 -13.48 -15.41 -5.14
C LEU A 64 -13.22 -16.63 -4.25
N HIS A 65 -12.02 -17.19 -4.36
CA HIS A 65 -11.57 -18.32 -3.56
C HIS A 65 -10.30 -17.94 -2.82
N GLU A 66 -10.13 -18.49 -1.61
CA GLU A 66 -8.90 -18.33 -0.85
C GLU A 66 -7.71 -18.91 -1.62
N VAL A 67 -6.59 -18.19 -1.60
CA VAL A 67 -5.35 -18.56 -2.28
C VAL A 67 -4.29 -18.83 -1.22
N GLU A 68 -3.74 -20.04 -1.26
CA GLU A 68 -2.57 -20.35 -0.46
C GLU A 68 -1.35 -19.62 -1.03
N VAL A 69 -0.69 -18.80 -0.20
CA VAL A 69 0.49 -18.05 -0.60
C VAL A 69 1.70 -18.99 -0.57
N PRO A 70 2.40 -19.20 -1.70
CA PRO A 70 3.61 -20.00 -1.73
C PRO A 70 4.65 -19.48 -0.73
N LYS A 71 5.32 -20.37 -0.01
CA LYS A 71 6.27 -20.01 1.05
C LYS A 71 7.42 -19.14 0.55
N GLU A 72 7.82 -19.32 -0.71
CA GLU A 72 8.84 -18.54 -1.39
C GLU A 72 8.43 -17.09 -1.69
N LEU A 73 7.12 -16.80 -1.70
CA LEU A 73 6.59 -15.44 -1.87
C LEU A 73 6.22 -14.81 -0.53
N ALA A 74 5.94 -15.62 0.49
CA ALA A 74 5.70 -15.16 1.84
C ALA A 74 6.97 -14.53 2.42
N ARG A 75 6.83 -13.34 3.00
CA ARG A 75 7.92 -12.65 3.70
C ARG A 75 7.49 -12.43 5.14
N GLU A 76 8.35 -12.84 6.07
CA GLU A 76 8.18 -12.47 7.47
C GLU A 76 8.45 -10.98 7.68
N TRP A 77 7.78 -10.39 8.67
CA TRP A 77 8.05 -9.03 9.08
C TRP A 77 9.35 -9.00 9.90
N THR A 78 10.47 -8.72 9.24
CA THR A 78 11.81 -8.70 9.84
C THR A 78 12.46 -7.32 9.85
N VAL A 79 11.71 -6.25 9.58
CA VAL A 79 12.23 -4.89 9.35
C VAL A 79 13.18 -4.43 10.46
N GLU A 80 12.80 -4.60 11.72
CA GLU A 80 13.61 -4.19 12.87
C GLU A 80 14.91 -5.00 12.98
N LYS A 81 14.84 -6.30 12.69
CA LYS A 81 16.01 -7.18 12.68
C LYS A 81 16.95 -6.82 11.53
N ASP A 82 16.41 -6.65 10.34
CA ASP A 82 17.16 -6.32 9.12
C ASP A 82 17.88 -4.98 9.28
N PHE A 83 17.23 -4.00 9.94
CA PHE A 83 17.86 -2.74 10.29
C PHE A 83 19.03 -2.91 11.27
N LEU A 84 18.87 -3.70 12.34
CA LEU A 84 19.94 -3.93 13.31
C LEU A 84 21.14 -4.66 12.69
N ASP A 85 20.89 -5.61 11.79
CA ASP A 85 21.93 -6.36 11.13
C ASP A 85 22.71 -5.49 10.14
N ALA A 86 22.02 -4.63 9.36
CA ALA A 86 22.67 -3.65 8.50
C ALA A 86 23.54 -2.66 9.29
N VAL A 87 23.08 -2.17 10.45
CA VAL A 87 23.90 -1.30 11.31
C VAL A 87 25.16 -2.01 11.81
N LYS A 88 25.08 -3.30 12.15
CA LYS A 88 26.23 -4.09 12.59
C LYS A 88 27.20 -4.41 11.46
N ALA A 89 26.69 -4.65 10.26
CA ALA A 89 27.49 -4.95 9.07
C ALA A 89 28.21 -3.71 8.52
N GLY A 90 27.72 -2.50 8.79
CA GLY A 90 28.32 -1.27 8.29
C GLY A 90 28.00 -1.05 6.81
N ASP A 91 29.01 -0.73 6.00
CA ASP A 91 28.81 -0.43 4.57
C ASP A 91 28.55 -1.68 3.70
N ASP A 92 28.71 -2.88 4.26
CA ASP A 92 28.59 -4.16 3.54
C ASP A 92 27.14 -4.61 3.32
N GLU A 93 26.18 -4.11 4.11
CA GLU A 93 24.77 -4.48 4.00
C GLU A 93 23.87 -3.24 4.11
N ARG A 94 23.03 -3.01 3.10
CA ARG A 94 22.09 -1.90 3.10
C ARG A 94 20.74 -2.34 3.68
N PRO A 95 20.17 -1.59 4.63
CA PRO A 95 18.85 -1.91 5.16
C PRO A 95 17.79 -1.73 4.08
N TYR A 96 16.79 -2.61 4.09
CA TYR A 96 15.58 -2.47 3.30
C TYR A 96 14.35 -2.36 4.23
N PRO A 97 13.41 -1.42 3.98
CA PRO A 97 13.41 -0.43 2.90
C PRO A 97 14.54 0.60 3.03
N THR A 98 14.97 1.14 1.90
CA THR A 98 16.06 2.13 1.85
C THR A 98 15.57 3.53 2.20
N PHE A 99 16.51 4.46 2.45
CA PHE A 99 16.15 5.89 2.59
C PHE A 99 15.44 6.44 1.34
N GLU A 100 15.84 5.98 0.15
CA GLU A 100 15.22 6.38 -1.11
C GLU A 100 13.76 5.90 -1.20
N ASP A 101 13.47 4.69 -0.73
CA ASP A 101 12.10 4.18 -0.65
C ASP A 101 11.25 5.03 0.30
N GLY A 102 11.82 5.41 1.44
CA GLY A 102 11.20 6.36 2.37
C GLY A 102 10.91 7.72 1.73
N LEU A 103 11.85 8.27 0.95
CA LEU A 103 11.64 9.53 0.24
C LEU A 103 10.54 9.42 -0.82
N ARG A 104 10.50 8.31 -1.58
CA ARG A 104 9.45 8.05 -2.59
C ARG A 104 8.06 7.97 -1.95
N TYR A 105 7.93 7.27 -0.82
CA TYR A 105 6.69 7.23 -0.04
C TYR A 105 6.28 8.62 0.46
N MET A 106 7.22 9.39 1.03
CA MET A 106 6.92 10.74 1.53
C MET A 106 6.48 11.72 0.45
N ARG A 107 6.93 11.56 -0.81
CA ARG A 107 6.44 12.36 -1.94
C ARG A 107 4.95 12.14 -2.20
N VAL A 108 4.44 10.91 -2.03
CA VAL A 108 3.00 10.62 -2.14
C VAL A 108 2.24 11.35 -1.05
N VAL A 109 2.70 11.25 0.20
CA VAL A 109 2.07 11.95 1.35
C VAL A 109 2.04 13.46 1.13
N GLN A 110 3.15 14.05 0.67
CA GLN A 110 3.22 15.48 0.37
C GLN A 110 2.27 15.87 -0.77
N ALA A 111 2.22 15.08 -1.84
CA ALA A 111 1.33 15.36 -2.99
C ALA A 111 -0.15 15.33 -2.60
N VAL A 112 -0.55 14.41 -1.71
CA VAL A 112 -1.91 14.35 -1.17
C VAL A 112 -2.23 15.59 -0.32
N ALA A 113 -1.30 16.02 0.53
CA ALA A 113 -1.45 17.23 1.33
C ALA A 113 -1.58 18.49 0.45
N ASP A 114 -0.73 18.60 -0.58
CA ASP A 114 -0.76 19.70 -1.54
C ASP A 114 -2.05 19.70 -2.38
N SER A 115 -2.49 18.54 -2.85
CA SER A 115 -3.72 18.37 -3.63
C SER A 115 -4.93 18.86 -2.83
N ARG A 116 -5.04 18.46 -1.56
CA ARG A 116 -6.09 18.93 -0.66
C ARG A 116 -6.05 20.44 -0.44
N ALA A 117 -4.87 21.02 -0.29
CA ALA A 117 -4.73 22.45 -0.03
C ALA A 117 -5.06 23.31 -1.25
N ARG A 118 -4.76 22.81 -2.45
CA ARG A 118 -4.88 23.57 -3.72
C ARG A 118 -6.12 23.20 -4.53
N ASN A 119 -6.80 22.11 -4.17
CA ASN A 119 -7.94 21.55 -4.89
C ASN A 119 -7.61 21.23 -6.36
N GLU A 120 -6.48 20.58 -6.59
CA GLU A 120 -5.96 20.23 -7.92
C GLU A 120 -5.27 18.86 -7.94
N TRP A 121 -5.07 18.31 -9.14
CA TRP A 121 -4.24 17.12 -9.35
C TRP A 121 -2.76 17.46 -9.18
N ILE A 122 -2.06 16.71 -8.32
CA ILE A 122 -0.62 16.86 -8.12
C ILE A 122 0.11 15.70 -8.78
N MET A 123 0.94 16.02 -9.77
CA MET A 123 1.82 15.06 -10.41
C MET A 123 2.98 14.72 -9.48
N ILE A 124 3.23 13.43 -9.26
CA ILE A 124 4.35 12.95 -8.47
C ILE A 124 5.51 12.64 -9.43
N THR A 125 6.59 13.40 -9.35
CA THR A 125 7.80 13.15 -10.13
C THR A 125 8.67 12.07 -9.49
N PRO A 126 9.30 11.19 -10.30
CA PRO A 126 10.27 10.20 -9.83
C PRO A 126 11.50 10.81 -9.16
#